data_AF-A0A6I1HMX1-F1
#
_entry.id   AF-A0A6I1HMX1-F1
#
_cell.length_a   1.000
_cell.length_b   1.000
_cell.length_c   1.000
_cell.angle_alpha   90.00
_cell.angle_beta   90.00
_cell.angle_gamma   90.00
#
_symmetry.space_group_name_H-M   'P 1'
#
loop_
_entity.id
_entity.type
_entity.pdbx_description
1 polymer ?
#
loop_
_entity_poly.entity_id
_entity_poly.type
_entity_poly.pdbx_seq_one_letter_code
_entity_poly.pdbx_strand_id
1 'polypeptide(L)'
;ARLHDRGAPGATGNKGELACRQYQVDGARGQARAGFPLVTGTGLPALHASRARGDSETTARLNALLAIIARLDDTCVLSRGGETALLALQTGAARVLA
;
A
#
# COMPACT_ATOMS: atom_id res chain seq x y z
N ALA A 1 4.92 3.97 -13.58
CA ALA A 1 5.41 4.78 -14.72
C ALA A 1 6.86 4.44 -15.00
N ARG A 2 7.16 3.86 -16.17
CA ARG A 2 8.54 3.57 -16.63
C ARG A 2 9.16 4.75 -17.41
N LEU A 3 8.41 5.84 -17.57
CA LEU A 3 8.85 7.03 -18.29
C LEU A 3 9.58 7.98 -17.35
N HIS A 4 10.71 8.51 -17.80
CA HIS A 4 11.46 9.53 -17.07
C HIS A 4 10.79 10.89 -17.27
N ASP A 5 10.31 11.47 -16.18
CA ASP A 5 9.80 12.84 -16.18
C ASP A 5 10.97 13.81 -16.10
N ARG A 6 11.26 14.49 -17.22
CA ARG A 6 12.36 15.46 -17.32
C ARG A 6 12.13 16.71 -16.48
N GLY A 7 10.87 17.00 -16.11
CA GLY A 7 10.51 18.13 -15.25
C GLY A 7 10.48 17.79 -13.77
N ALA A 8 10.62 16.52 -13.40
CA ALA A 8 10.59 16.12 -12.01
C ALA A 8 11.85 16.60 -11.26
N PRO A 9 11.71 17.19 -10.07
CA PRO A 9 12.87 17.57 -9.26
C PRO A 9 13.67 16.33 -8.83
N GLY A 10 15.00 16.47 -8.77
CA GLY A 10 15.90 15.37 -8.38
C GLY A 10 15.67 14.87 -6.94
N ALA A 11 15.24 15.78 -6.05
CA ALA A 11 14.70 15.47 -4.73
C ALA A 11 13.53 16.42 -4.45
N THR A 12 12.45 15.92 -3.86
CA THR A 12 11.30 16.74 -3.44
C THR A 12 11.46 17.22 -2.00
N GLY A 13 12.22 16.49 -1.17
CA GLY A 13 12.33 16.74 0.26
C GLY A 13 11.02 16.50 1.04
N ASN A 14 10.02 15.89 0.40
CA ASN A 14 8.74 15.64 1.04
C ASN A 14 8.83 14.49 2.05
N LYS A 15 7.85 14.40 2.96
CA LYS A 15 7.82 13.38 4.02
C LYS A 15 7.89 11.95 3.47
N GLY A 16 7.26 11.69 2.33
CA GLY A 16 7.30 10.37 1.69
C GLY A 16 8.70 10.00 1.21
N GLU A 17 9.41 10.91 0.56
CA GLU A 17 10.79 10.70 0.12
C GLU A 17 11.74 10.51 1.31
N LEU A 18 11.56 11.31 2.39
CA LEU A 18 12.32 11.15 3.62
C LEU A 18 12.07 9.78 4.27
N ALA A 19 10.81 9.34 4.36
CA ALA A 19 10.45 8.03 4.88
C ALA A 19 11.03 6.89 4.02
N CYS A 20 10.99 7.01 2.69
CA CYS A 20 11.63 6.04 1.80
C CYS A 20 13.13 5.89 2.11
N ARG A 21 13.84 7.00 2.32
CA ARG A 21 15.28 6.98 2.67
C ARG A 21 15.53 6.45 4.08
N GLN A 22 14.73 6.85 5.05
CA GLN A 22 14.92 6.47 6.44
C GLN A 22 14.61 4.97 6.67
N TYR A 23 13.52 4.49 6.09
CA TYR A 23 13.03 3.12 6.31
C TYR A 23 13.36 2.15 5.17
N GLN A 24 14.10 2.60 4.15
CA GLN A 24 14.53 1.79 3.00
C GLN A 24 13.36 1.12 2.25
N VAL A 25 12.27 1.87 2.06
CA VAL A 25 11.06 1.41 1.34
C VAL A 25 10.85 2.19 0.05
N ASP A 26 10.24 1.58 -0.96
CA ASP A 26 10.07 2.24 -2.28
C ASP A 26 8.90 3.23 -2.35
N GLY A 27 7.95 3.13 -1.41
CA GLY A 27 6.74 3.93 -1.34
C GLY A 27 5.84 3.85 -2.60
N ALA A 28 4.97 4.84 -2.76
CA ALA A 28 3.99 4.88 -3.85
C ALA A 28 4.64 4.90 -5.25
N ARG A 29 5.80 5.56 -5.40
CA ARG A 29 6.53 5.62 -6.67
C ARG A 29 7.07 4.24 -7.06
N GLY A 30 7.57 3.47 -6.10
CA GLY A 30 7.95 2.06 -6.29
C GLY A 30 6.81 1.21 -6.83
N GLN A 31 5.67 1.24 -6.13
CA GLN A 31 4.46 0.53 -6.57
C GLN A 31 4.09 0.91 -8.01
N ALA A 32 4.03 2.21 -8.33
CA ALA A 32 3.70 2.65 -9.68
C ALA A 32 4.72 2.22 -10.74
N ARG A 33 6.02 2.19 -10.42
CA ARG A 33 7.08 1.71 -11.34
C ARG A 33 6.98 0.20 -11.57
N ALA A 34 6.66 -0.56 -10.54
CA ALA A 34 6.46 -2.00 -10.57
C ALA A 34 5.11 -2.43 -11.17
N GLY A 35 4.20 -1.49 -11.47
CA GLY A 35 2.88 -1.80 -12.04
C GLY A 35 1.84 -2.19 -10.99
N PHE A 36 1.94 -1.64 -9.78
CA PHE A 36 1.04 -1.84 -8.64
C PHE A 36 0.87 -3.32 -8.23
N PRO A 37 1.97 -4.04 -7.89
CA PRO A 37 1.91 -5.46 -7.55
C PRO A 37 0.99 -5.77 -6.37
N LEU A 38 0.85 -4.86 -5.39
CA LEU A 38 -0.10 -5.06 -4.29
C LEU A 38 -1.55 -4.92 -4.74
N VAL A 39 -1.85 -4.11 -5.76
CA VAL A 39 -3.19 -4.02 -6.33
C VAL A 39 -3.51 -5.28 -7.12
N THR A 40 -2.62 -5.67 -8.03
CA THR A 40 -2.87 -6.78 -8.96
C THR A 40 -2.72 -8.16 -8.32
N GLY A 41 -1.78 -8.31 -7.38
CA GLY A 41 -1.47 -9.58 -6.72
C GLY A 41 -2.15 -9.79 -5.37
N THR A 42 -2.71 -8.74 -4.75
CA THR A 42 -3.36 -8.86 -3.43
C THR A 42 -4.78 -8.29 -3.42
N GLY A 43 -4.95 -7.02 -3.79
CA GLY A 43 -6.24 -6.33 -3.71
C GLY A 43 -7.30 -6.89 -4.65
N LEU A 44 -6.97 -7.05 -5.95
CA LEU A 44 -7.91 -7.59 -6.94
C LEU A 44 -8.31 -9.05 -6.66
N PRO A 45 -7.39 -9.97 -6.31
CA PRO A 45 -7.77 -11.31 -5.87
C PRO A 45 -8.71 -11.30 -4.66
N ALA A 46 -8.43 -10.47 -3.64
CA ALA A 46 -9.30 -10.35 -2.46
C ALA A 46 -10.70 -9.81 -2.82
N LEU A 47 -10.77 -8.81 -3.71
CA LEU A 47 -12.04 -8.28 -4.22
C LEU A 47 -12.86 -9.35 -4.93
N HIS A 48 -12.23 -10.11 -5.84
CA HIS A 48 -12.90 -11.17 -6.59
C HIS A 48 -13.35 -12.31 -5.68
N ALA A 49 -12.53 -12.73 -4.74
CA ALA A 49 -12.90 -13.76 -3.76
C ALA A 49 -14.10 -13.33 -2.91
N SER A 50 -14.11 -12.08 -2.44
CA SER A 50 -15.21 -11.54 -1.64
C SER A 50 -16.53 -11.49 -2.43
N ARG A 51 -16.48 -11.04 -3.70
CA ARG A 51 -17.65 -11.10 -4.59
C ARG A 51 -18.12 -12.53 -4.84
N ALA A 52 -17.20 -13.46 -5.08
CA ALA A 52 -17.53 -14.86 -5.33
C ALA A 52 -18.18 -15.54 -4.11
N ARG A 53 -17.88 -15.10 -2.89
CA ARG A 53 -18.55 -15.53 -1.66
C ARG A 53 -19.95 -14.92 -1.46
N GLY A 54 -20.35 -13.96 -2.29
CA GLY A 54 -21.63 -13.26 -2.16
C GLY A 54 -21.61 -12.07 -1.20
N ASP A 55 -20.42 -11.58 -0.81
CA ASP A 55 -20.31 -10.40 0.03
C ASP A 55 -20.88 -9.16 -0.68
N SER A 56 -21.42 -8.21 0.10
CA SER A 56 -21.84 -6.92 -0.45
C SER A 56 -20.66 -6.21 -1.14
N GLU A 57 -20.94 -5.40 -2.17
CA GLU A 57 -19.87 -4.68 -2.89
C GLU A 57 -19.05 -3.77 -1.97
N THR A 58 -19.69 -3.16 -0.95
CA THR A 58 -18.99 -2.38 0.08
C THR A 58 -18.01 -3.24 0.86
N THR A 59 -18.45 -4.41 1.32
CA THR A 59 -17.60 -5.38 2.04
C THR A 59 -16.46 -5.87 1.15
N ALA A 60 -16.74 -6.16 -0.12
CA ALA A 60 -15.72 -6.63 -1.06
C ALA A 60 -14.61 -5.58 -1.31
N ARG A 61 -14.98 -4.29 -1.43
CA ARG A 61 -14.02 -3.19 -1.56
C ARG A 61 -13.21 -2.98 -0.28
N LEU A 62 -13.85 -3.08 0.89
CA LEU A 62 -13.15 -2.98 2.18
C LEU A 62 -12.17 -4.14 2.36
N ASN A 63 -12.56 -5.37 2.03
CA ASN A 63 -11.67 -6.53 2.09
C ASN A 63 -10.46 -6.36 1.16
N ALA A 64 -10.67 -5.85 -0.05
CA ALA A 64 -9.58 -5.55 -0.98
C ALA A 64 -8.62 -4.48 -0.44
N LEU A 65 -9.15 -3.41 0.16
CA LEU A 65 -8.36 -2.36 0.80
C LEU A 65 -7.55 -2.92 1.98
N LEU A 66 -8.19 -3.67 2.88
CA LEU A 66 -7.53 -4.28 4.04
C LEU A 66 -6.44 -5.26 3.61
N ALA A 67 -6.65 -6.02 2.53
CA ALA A 67 -5.65 -6.95 2.02
C ALA A 67 -4.40 -6.21 1.51
N ILE A 68 -4.57 -5.04 0.89
CA ILE A 68 -3.45 -4.15 0.53
C ILE A 68 -2.78 -3.59 1.79
N ILE A 69 -3.55 -3.04 2.73
CA ILE A 69 -3.02 -2.43 3.96
C ILE A 69 -2.19 -3.43 4.77
N ALA A 70 -2.61 -4.70 4.84
CA ALA A 70 -1.91 -5.76 5.55
C ALA A 70 -0.48 -6.03 5.05
N ARG A 71 -0.10 -5.51 3.87
CA ARG A 71 1.20 -5.78 3.22
C ARG A 71 1.91 -4.53 2.69
N LEU A 72 1.27 -3.37 2.74
CA LEU A 72 1.81 -2.13 2.17
C LEU A 72 2.78 -1.48 3.15
N ASP A 73 3.97 -1.14 2.67
CA ASP A 73 4.91 -0.26 3.38
C ASP A 73 4.47 1.21 3.25
N ASP A 74 3.46 1.60 4.03
CA ASP A 74 2.86 2.93 3.95
C ASP A 74 3.80 4.00 4.52
N THR A 75 4.38 4.80 3.61
CA THR A 75 5.28 5.91 3.95
C THR A 75 4.63 6.99 4.83
N CYS A 76 3.31 7.19 4.76
CA CYS A 76 2.62 8.15 5.63
C CYS A 76 2.55 7.64 7.07
N VAL A 77 2.33 6.34 7.25
CA VAL A 77 2.29 5.70 8.58
C VAL A 77 3.69 5.69 9.19
N LEU A 78 4.69 5.27 8.40
CA LEU A 78 6.10 5.31 8.78
C LEU A 78 6.53 6.72 9.20
N SER A 79 6.18 7.75 8.41
CA SER A 79 6.50 9.15 8.73
C SER A 79 5.90 9.66 10.03
N ARG A 80 4.76 9.10 10.48
CA ARG A 80 4.02 9.60 11.65
C ARG A 80 4.29 8.80 12.92
N GLY A 81 4.46 7.49 12.80
CA GLY A 81 4.56 6.57 13.94
C GLY A 81 5.61 5.48 13.81
N GLY A 82 6.45 5.53 12.76
CA GLY A 82 7.53 4.57 12.56
C GLY A 82 7.07 3.13 12.30
N GLU A 83 8.01 2.20 12.41
CA GLU A 83 7.80 0.78 12.11
C GLU A 83 6.79 0.13 13.06
N THR A 84 6.76 0.52 14.33
CA THR A 84 5.78 0.00 15.30
C THR A 84 4.35 0.33 14.87
N ALA A 85 4.09 1.56 14.40
CA ALA A 85 2.77 1.94 13.90
C ALA A 85 2.42 1.21 12.60
N LEU A 86 3.40 1.02 11.71
CA LEU A 86 3.20 0.25 10.47
C LEU A 86 2.83 -1.20 10.77
N LEU A 87 3.57 -1.86 11.66
CA LEU A 87 3.32 -3.24 12.06
C LEU A 87 1.94 -3.39 12.73
N ALA A 88 1.57 -2.45 13.61
CA ALA A 88 0.27 -2.45 14.25
C ALA A 88 -0.86 -2.33 13.21
N LEU A 89 -0.72 -1.44 12.22
CA LEU A 89 -1.67 -1.27 11.13
C LEU A 89 -1.80 -2.54 10.27
N GLN A 90 -0.68 -3.11 9.84
CA GLN A 90 -0.65 -4.31 9.00
C GLN A 90 -1.27 -5.52 9.73
N THR A 91 -0.91 -5.69 11.01
CA THR A 91 -1.45 -6.76 11.86
C THR A 91 -2.96 -6.56 12.10
N GLY A 92 -3.39 -5.34 12.36
CA GLY A 92 -4.80 -5.01 12.54
C GLY A 92 -5.63 -5.34 11.29
N ALA A 93 -5.14 -4.95 10.11
CA ALA A 93 -5.81 -5.25 8.84
C ALA A 93 -5.88 -6.76 8.57
N ALA A 94 -4.78 -7.49 8.81
CA ALA A 94 -4.75 -8.95 8.65
C ALA A 94 -5.75 -9.66 9.59
N ARG A 95 -5.91 -9.19 10.83
CA ARG A 95 -6.87 -9.76 11.80
C ARG A 95 -8.32 -9.59 11.41
N VAL A 96 -8.68 -8.50 10.72
CA VAL A 96 -10.07 -8.28 10.25
C VAL A 96 -10.42 -9.22 9.09
N LEU A 97 -9.43 -9.68 8.33
CA LEU A 97 -9.62 -10.59 7.19
C LEU A 97 -9.65 -12.07 7.57
N ALA A 98 -9.20 -12.43 8.77
CA ALA A 98 -9.14 -13.80 9.29
C ALA A 98 -10.52 -14.29 9.73
#